data_AF-A0AA43LBT3-F1
#
_entry.id   AF-A0AA43LBT3-F1
#
_cell.length_a   1.000
_cell.length_b   1.000
_cell.length_c   1.000
_cell.angle_alpha   90.00
_cell.angle_beta   90.00
_cell.angle_gamma   90.00
#
_symmetry.space_group_name_H-M   'P 1'
#
loop_
_entity.id
_entity.type
_entity.pdbx_description
1 polymer ?
#
loop_
_entity_poly.entity_id
_entity_poly.type
_entity_poly.pdbx_seq_one_letter_code
_entity_poly.pdbx_strand_id
1 'polypeptide(L)'
;MQGRELYVYHIVTRKKMALGQTISFDKNQKNTLYHFFFENEQLNSKSEDFVQILHGHYTNEGLKLDKENADVAFKYVEQTIRAIREVIVEMVRLQEYPEYPSRLSCLYAAKSYQDALKWKELFDSYHRRVLQIVKLRVIGAIFEGDGSLLPKEDGIPFSRKIEQAREYWKGNINNELPELLINGKIKVVEIIDEFSA
;
A
#
# COMPACT_ATOMS: atom_id res chain seq x y z
N MET A 1 -9.50 -22.69 -10.83
CA MET A 1 -9.97 -21.65 -11.77
C MET A 1 -8.77 -21.17 -12.58
N GLN A 2 -8.81 -21.27 -13.92
CA GLN A 2 -7.80 -20.64 -14.78
C GLN A 2 -7.89 -19.12 -14.58
N GLY A 3 -6.83 -18.50 -14.06
CA GLY A 3 -6.77 -17.06 -13.89
C GLY A 3 -6.98 -16.35 -15.23
N ARG A 4 -7.75 -15.26 -15.24
CA ARG A 4 -7.94 -14.45 -16.44
C ARG A 4 -6.60 -13.86 -16.85
N GLU A 5 -6.27 -13.99 -18.12
CA GLU A 5 -5.13 -13.30 -18.70
C GLU A 5 -5.50 -11.84 -18.96
N LEU A 6 -4.69 -10.92 -18.43
CA LEU A 6 -4.94 -9.48 -18.50
C LEU A 6 -3.63 -8.74 -18.77
N TYR A 7 -3.72 -7.62 -19.50
CA TYR A 7 -2.64 -6.64 -19.61
C TYR A 7 -2.93 -5.40 -18.77
N VAL A 8 -1.94 -4.97 -17.98
CA VAL A 8 -2.02 -3.78 -17.13
C VAL A 8 -0.71 -2.99 -17.20
N TYR A 9 -0.67 -1.83 -16.55
CA TYR A 9 0.45 -0.91 -16.58
C TYR A 9 0.99 -0.69 -15.17
N HIS A 10 2.30 -0.55 -15.02
CA HIS A 10 2.91 -0.37 -13.69
C HIS A 10 3.96 0.73 -13.73
N ILE A 11 3.92 1.58 -12.70
CA ILE A 11 4.90 2.64 -12.46
C ILE A 11 6.02 2.08 -11.60
N VAL A 12 7.23 2.06 -12.17
CA VAL A 12 8.43 1.59 -11.50
C VAL A 12 9.13 2.77 -10.84
N THR A 13 9.31 2.72 -9.51
CA THR A 13 9.94 3.83 -8.75
C THR A 13 11.23 3.44 -8.01
N ARG A 14 11.48 2.13 -7.80
CA ARG A 14 12.59 1.64 -6.98
C ARG A 14 13.78 1.15 -7.80
N LYS A 15 13.57 0.06 -8.53
CA LYS A 15 14.58 -0.59 -9.37
C LYS A 15 13.96 -0.86 -10.72
N LYS A 16 14.66 -0.43 -11.79
CA LYS A 16 14.22 -0.67 -13.17
C LYS A 16 13.95 -2.15 -13.40
N MET A 17 12.85 -2.44 -14.08
CA MET A 17 12.46 -3.78 -14.47
C MET A 17 13.02 -4.12 -15.86
N ALA A 18 13.23 -5.41 -16.10
CA ALA A 18 13.71 -5.94 -17.38
C ALA A 18 12.58 -6.62 -18.16
N LEU A 19 12.67 -6.56 -19.49
CA LEU A 19 11.77 -7.31 -20.37
C LEU A 19 11.84 -8.82 -20.04
N GLY A 20 10.69 -9.45 -19.89
CA GLY A 20 10.58 -10.87 -19.53
C GLY A 20 10.75 -11.18 -18.04
N GLN A 21 11.09 -10.19 -17.21
CA GLN A 21 11.13 -10.34 -15.75
C GLN A 21 9.78 -10.85 -15.25
N THR A 22 9.83 -11.82 -14.34
CA THR A 22 8.65 -12.41 -13.72
C THR A 22 8.59 -12.04 -12.24
N ILE A 23 7.39 -11.70 -11.77
CA ILE A 23 7.05 -11.39 -10.38
C ILE A 23 5.91 -12.32 -9.99
N SER A 24 5.93 -12.85 -8.77
CA SER A 24 4.92 -13.81 -8.31
C SER A 24 4.36 -13.40 -6.94
N PHE A 25 3.04 -13.36 -6.85
CA PHE A 25 2.27 -13.19 -5.62
C PHE A 25 1.24 -14.34 -5.51
N ASP A 26 1.74 -15.57 -5.49
CA ASP A 26 0.96 -16.83 -5.49
C ASP A 26 1.15 -17.68 -4.23
N LYS A 27 2.17 -17.37 -3.42
CA LYS A 27 2.62 -18.17 -2.27
C LYS A 27 3.01 -17.28 -1.09
N ASN A 28 2.11 -16.36 -0.72
CA ASN A 28 2.23 -15.48 0.45
C ASN A 28 3.41 -14.49 0.43
N GLN A 29 3.96 -14.17 -0.74
CA GLN A 29 5.01 -13.16 -0.86
C GLN A 29 4.50 -11.81 -0.35
N LYS A 30 5.29 -11.16 0.52
CA LYS A 30 4.95 -9.85 1.04
C LYS A 30 5.43 -8.76 0.10
N ASN A 31 4.62 -7.74 -0.08
CA ASN A 31 5.01 -6.60 -0.89
C ASN A 31 5.73 -5.55 -0.03
N THR A 32 6.24 -4.53 -0.72
CA THR A 32 6.92 -3.39 -0.09
C THR A 32 6.09 -2.70 0.99
N LEU A 33 4.77 -2.59 0.79
CA LEU A 33 3.87 -1.92 1.72
C LEU A 33 3.80 -2.69 3.05
N TYR A 34 3.74 -4.02 2.99
CA TYR A 34 3.82 -4.88 4.18
C TYR A 34 5.13 -4.62 4.94
N HIS A 35 6.28 -4.76 4.29
CA HIS A 35 7.59 -4.56 4.95
C HIS A 35 7.70 -3.17 5.59
N PHE A 36 7.22 -2.13 4.91
CA PHE A 36 7.32 -0.77 5.42
C PHE A 36 6.46 -0.50 6.66
N PHE A 37 5.22 -0.99 6.70
CA PHE A 37 4.30 -0.67 7.80
C PHE A 37 4.30 -1.72 8.93
N PHE A 38 4.62 -2.99 8.63
CA PHE A 38 4.46 -4.11 9.58
C PHE A 38 5.80 -4.57 10.17
N GLU A 39 6.92 -4.37 9.49
CA GLU A 39 8.23 -4.87 9.97
C GLU A 39 9.18 -3.78 10.43
N ASN A 40 9.05 -2.53 9.94
CA ASN A 40 9.89 -1.44 10.40
C ASN A 40 9.48 -1.00 11.80
N GLU A 41 10.46 -0.68 12.65
CA GLU A 41 10.24 -0.14 13.98
C GLU A 41 10.76 1.30 14.09
N GLN A 42 10.14 2.08 14.98
CA GLN A 42 10.55 3.44 15.31
C GLN A 42 11.06 3.44 16.74
N LEU A 43 12.36 3.61 16.94
CA LEU A 43 13.04 3.52 18.23
C LEU A 43 13.85 4.79 18.50
N ASN A 44 13.97 5.18 19.76
CA ASN A 44 14.94 6.19 20.18
C ASN A 44 16.36 5.59 20.36
N SER A 45 17.33 6.42 20.72
CA SER A 45 18.73 6.04 20.99
C SER A 45 18.90 5.01 22.12
N LYS A 46 17.88 4.83 22.97
CA LYS A 46 17.82 3.82 24.03
C LYS A 46 17.10 2.54 23.62
N SER A 47 16.74 2.41 22.34
CA SER A 47 15.95 1.29 21.80
C SER A 47 14.56 1.18 22.42
N GLU A 48 13.94 2.31 22.77
CA GLU A 48 12.57 2.36 23.27
C GLU A 48 11.61 2.71 22.13
N ASP A 49 10.52 1.95 22.02
CA ASP A 49 9.38 2.28 21.18
C ASP A 49 8.45 3.31 21.84
N PHE A 50 7.48 3.83 21.09
CA PHE A 50 6.56 4.84 21.65
C PHE A 50 5.69 4.32 22.80
N VAL A 51 5.32 3.04 22.83
CA VAL A 51 4.52 2.48 23.93
C VAL A 51 5.34 2.48 25.22
N GLN A 52 6.62 2.09 25.14
CA GLN A 52 7.56 2.15 26.26
C GLN A 52 7.78 3.60 26.72
N ILE A 53 8.04 4.52 25.78
CA ILE A 53 8.21 5.95 26.07
C ILE A 53 6.95 6.52 26.73
N LEU A 54 5.76 6.22 26.19
CA LEU A 54 4.49 6.70 26.72
C LEU A 54 4.29 6.27 28.17
N HIS A 55 4.52 5.00 28.48
CA HIS A 55 4.39 4.48 29.85
C HIS A 55 5.48 5.00 30.79
N GLY A 56 6.70 5.19 30.32
CA GLY A 56 7.81 5.70 31.12
C GLY A 56 7.71 7.20 31.41
N HIS A 57 7.06 7.98 30.54
CA HIS A 57 7.02 9.44 30.61
C HIS A 57 5.64 10.03 31.01
N TYR A 58 4.60 9.20 31.14
CA TYR A 58 3.31 9.63 31.66
C TYR A 58 3.29 9.59 33.19
N THR A 59 3.26 10.77 33.81
CA THR A 59 3.32 10.94 35.27
C THR A 59 2.09 11.69 35.78
N ASN A 60 2.04 11.96 37.09
CA ASN A 60 1.00 12.81 37.68
C ASN A 60 0.97 14.24 37.11
N GLU A 61 2.07 14.70 36.49
CA GLU A 61 2.14 16.00 35.81
C GLU A 61 1.74 15.93 34.33
N GLY A 62 1.30 14.77 33.84
CA GLY A 62 0.99 14.51 32.43
C GLY A 62 2.15 13.90 31.65
N LEU A 63 2.07 14.00 30.32
CA LEU A 63 3.07 13.47 29.39
C LEU A 63 4.06 14.59 28.99
N LYS A 64 5.34 14.38 29.27
CA LYS A 64 6.42 15.30 28.86
C LYS A 64 7.48 14.54 28.08
N LEU A 65 7.65 14.89 26.80
CA LEU A 65 8.62 14.28 25.90
C LEU A 65 9.69 15.30 25.50
N ASP A 66 10.94 14.86 25.42
CA ASP A 66 11.98 15.61 24.72
C ASP A 66 11.81 15.48 23.19
N LYS A 67 12.71 16.12 22.44
CA LYS A 67 12.65 16.12 20.97
C LYS A 67 12.74 14.71 20.38
N GLU A 68 13.66 13.88 20.87
CA GLU A 68 13.88 12.55 20.31
C GLU A 68 12.66 11.65 20.54
N ASN A 69 12.15 11.65 21.77
CA ASN A 69 10.96 10.88 22.12
C ASN A 69 9.71 11.39 21.42
N ALA A 70 9.59 12.71 21.20
CA ALA A 70 8.51 13.28 20.40
C ALA A 70 8.58 12.88 18.92
N ASP A 71 9.79 12.85 18.33
CA ASP A 71 9.98 12.39 16.95
C ASP A 71 9.62 10.91 16.78
N VAL A 72 9.98 10.06 17.76
CA VAL A 72 9.57 8.64 17.79
C VAL A 72 8.06 8.51 17.94
N ALA A 73 7.44 9.28 18.83
CA ALA A 73 5.99 9.29 19.01
C ALA A 73 5.24 9.62 17.71
N PHE A 74 5.67 10.68 17.02
CA PHE A 74 5.07 11.10 15.76
C PHE A 74 5.17 10.02 14.69
N LYS A 75 6.38 9.48 14.45
CA LYS A 75 6.62 8.43 13.45
C LYS A 75 5.87 7.14 13.79
N TYR A 76 5.84 6.76 15.06
CA TYR A 76 5.13 5.57 15.52
C TYR A 76 3.62 5.70 15.25
N VAL A 77 3.00 6.82 15.64
CA VAL A 77 1.56 7.04 15.41
C VAL A 77 1.26 7.06 13.91
N GLU A 78 2.09 7.75 13.12
CA GLU A 78 1.96 7.87 11.67
C GLU A 78 2.04 6.50 10.97
N GLN A 79 2.98 5.64 11.39
CA GLN A 79 3.14 4.30 10.82
C GLN A 79 2.03 3.36 11.31
N THR A 80 1.73 3.38 12.61
CA THR A 80 0.78 2.47 13.25
C THR A 80 -0.63 2.66 12.75
N ILE A 81 -1.10 3.90 12.53
CA ILE A 81 -2.45 4.14 12.00
C ILE A 81 -2.60 3.59 10.58
N ARG A 82 -1.53 3.62 9.78
CA ARG A 82 -1.51 3.02 8.43
C ARG A 82 -1.43 1.50 8.49
N ALA A 83 -0.65 0.93 9.42
CA ALA A 83 -0.65 -0.51 9.66
C ALA A 83 -2.05 -1.00 10.08
N ILE A 84 -2.72 -0.30 11.00
CA ILE A 84 -4.10 -0.58 11.43
C ILE A 84 -5.06 -0.55 10.24
N ARG A 85 -4.97 0.47 9.37
CA ARG A 85 -5.78 0.53 8.14
C ARG A 85 -5.65 -0.76 7.33
N GLU A 86 -4.42 -1.20 7.06
CA GLU A 86 -4.18 -2.38 6.22
C GLU A 86 -4.60 -3.68 6.91
N VAL A 87 -4.45 -3.79 8.25
CA VAL A 87 -4.97 -4.92 9.03
C VAL A 87 -6.49 -5.02 8.94
N ILE A 88 -7.20 -3.90 9.14
CA ILE A 88 -8.66 -3.86 9.08
C ILE A 88 -9.15 -4.19 7.66
N VAL A 89 -8.51 -3.60 6.64
CA VAL A 89 -8.86 -3.85 5.25
C VAL A 89 -8.62 -5.32 4.86
N GLU A 90 -7.51 -5.92 5.27
CA GLU A 90 -7.26 -7.35 5.04
C GLU A 90 -8.23 -8.25 5.82
N MET A 91 -8.58 -7.89 7.05
CA MET A 91 -9.56 -8.64 7.85
C MET A 91 -10.92 -8.69 7.14
N VAL A 92 -11.42 -7.54 6.66
CA VAL A 92 -12.69 -7.50 5.91
C VAL A 92 -12.58 -8.29 4.60
N ARG A 93 -11.46 -8.17 3.88
CA ARG A 93 -11.21 -8.96 2.66
C ARG A 93 -11.34 -10.46 2.93
N LEU A 94 -10.70 -10.95 3.98
CA LEU A 94 -10.73 -12.38 4.35
C LEU A 94 -12.14 -12.85 4.71
N GLN A 95 -12.96 -12.00 5.32
CA GLN A 95 -14.32 -12.33 5.76
C GLN A 95 -15.34 -12.29 4.62
N GLU A 96 -15.24 -11.30 3.72
CA GLU A 96 -16.33 -10.94 2.81
C GLU A 96 -15.93 -11.04 1.32
N TYR A 97 -14.63 -10.92 1.01
CA TYR A 97 -14.12 -10.86 -0.38
C TYR A 97 -12.82 -11.69 -0.56
N PRO A 98 -12.77 -12.97 -0.14
CA PRO A 98 -11.55 -13.76 -0.09
C PRO A 98 -10.89 -13.99 -1.47
N GLU A 99 -11.64 -13.79 -2.56
CA GLU A 99 -11.20 -13.92 -3.95
C GLU A 99 -10.34 -12.75 -4.45
N TYR A 100 -10.41 -11.58 -3.81
CA TYR A 100 -9.63 -10.42 -4.23
C TYR A 100 -8.17 -10.50 -3.78
N PRO A 101 -7.22 -9.91 -4.53
CA PRO A 101 -5.84 -9.79 -4.10
C PRO A 101 -5.71 -9.06 -2.76
N SER A 102 -4.87 -9.57 -1.86
CA SER A 102 -4.51 -8.85 -0.64
C SER A 102 -3.62 -7.65 -0.97
N ARG A 103 -3.93 -6.48 -0.39
CA ARG A 103 -3.07 -5.28 -0.44
C ARG A 103 -1.67 -5.51 0.15
N LEU A 104 -1.53 -6.51 1.03
CA LEU A 104 -0.26 -6.90 1.65
C LEU A 104 0.57 -7.87 0.78
N SER A 105 -0.02 -8.37 -0.31
CA SER A 105 0.56 -9.40 -1.19
C SER A 105 0.05 -9.22 -2.63
N CYS A 106 0.19 -8.00 -3.16
CA CYS A 106 -0.13 -7.65 -4.54
C CYS A 106 0.91 -6.71 -5.13
N LEU A 107 0.86 -6.55 -6.45
CA LEU A 107 1.45 -5.41 -7.13
C LEU A 107 0.36 -4.37 -7.42
N TYR A 108 0.70 -3.10 -7.21
CA TYR A 108 -0.16 -1.96 -7.56
C TYR A 108 0.04 -1.60 -9.03
N ALA A 109 -1.03 -1.49 -9.79
CA ALA A 109 -1.01 -1.24 -11.22
C ALA A 109 -2.08 -0.21 -11.63
N ALA A 110 -2.05 0.17 -12.90
CA ALA A 110 -3.04 0.98 -13.57
C ALA A 110 -3.71 0.16 -14.68
N LYS A 111 -5.01 0.39 -14.88
CA LYS A 111 -5.82 -0.35 -15.86
C LYS A 111 -5.45 -0.01 -17.30
N SER A 112 -5.11 1.25 -17.55
CA SER A 112 -4.70 1.74 -18.86
C SER A 112 -3.38 2.52 -18.77
N TYR A 113 -2.74 2.72 -19.93
CA TYR A 113 -1.57 3.58 -20.03
C TYR A 113 -1.88 5.03 -19.64
N GLN A 114 -3.07 5.53 -20.00
CA GLN A 114 -3.52 6.88 -19.64
C GLN A 114 -3.66 7.04 -18.12
N ASP A 115 -4.17 6.03 -17.43
CA ASP A 115 -4.22 6.04 -15.96
C ASP A 115 -2.81 5.98 -15.36
N ALA A 116 -1.88 5.23 -15.97
CA ALA A 116 -0.48 5.24 -15.55
C ALA A 116 0.17 6.61 -15.70
N LEU A 117 -0.15 7.37 -16.75
CA LEU A 117 0.32 8.76 -16.92
C LEU A 117 -0.24 9.69 -15.84
N LYS A 118 -1.54 9.63 -15.55
CA LYS A 118 -2.16 10.39 -14.45
C LYS A 118 -1.51 10.06 -13.09
N TRP A 119 -1.28 8.77 -12.82
CA TRP A 119 -0.57 8.34 -11.62
C TRP A 119 0.88 8.86 -11.59
N LYS A 120 1.57 8.90 -12.74
CA LYS A 120 2.92 9.49 -12.84
C LYS A 120 2.91 10.98 -12.50
N GLU A 121 1.98 11.76 -13.06
CA GLU A 121 1.81 13.19 -12.76
C GLU A 121 1.59 13.41 -11.25
N LEU A 122 0.76 12.57 -10.63
CA LEU A 122 0.56 12.60 -9.18
C LEU A 122 1.86 12.34 -8.43
N PHE A 123 2.63 11.31 -8.82
CA PHE A 123 3.92 11.01 -8.19
C PHE A 123 4.92 12.16 -8.32
N ASP A 124 5.00 12.80 -9.49
CA ASP A 124 5.88 13.95 -9.72
C ASP A 124 5.49 15.15 -8.83
N SER A 125 4.20 15.41 -8.63
CA SER A 125 3.73 16.49 -7.75
C SER A 125 4.09 16.28 -6.27
N TYR A 126 4.31 15.03 -5.85
CA TYR A 126 4.86 14.67 -4.53
C TYR A 126 6.38 14.48 -4.53
N HIS A 127 7.08 14.89 -5.59
CA HIS A 127 8.53 14.70 -5.76
C HIS A 127 8.98 13.23 -5.64
N ARG A 128 8.12 12.28 -6.02
CA ARG A 128 8.41 10.85 -6.02
C ARG A 128 8.92 10.45 -7.40
N ARG A 129 10.21 10.11 -7.46
CA ARG A 129 10.88 9.71 -8.71
C ARG A 129 10.23 8.49 -9.36
N VAL A 130 9.91 8.60 -10.65
CA VAL A 130 9.48 7.52 -11.53
C VAL A 130 10.61 7.14 -12.48
N LEU A 131 10.91 5.84 -12.58
CA LEU A 131 11.99 5.30 -13.41
C LEU A 131 11.49 4.78 -14.75
N GLN A 132 10.35 4.08 -14.75
CA GLN A 132 9.76 3.48 -15.95
C GLN A 132 8.24 3.39 -15.84
N ILE A 133 7.56 3.32 -16.98
CA ILE A 133 6.22 2.74 -17.10
C ILE A 133 6.35 1.45 -17.92
N VAL A 134 5.86 0.35 -17.38
CA VAL A 134 5.96 -0.98 -18.00
C VAL A 134 4.59 -1.60 -18.22
N LYS A 135 4.45 -2.41 -19.27
CA LYS A 135 3.27 -3.24 -19.51
C LYS A 135 3.50 -4.62 -18.91
N LEU A 136 2.48 -5.11 -18.20
CA LEU A 136 2.52 -6.39 -17.51
C LEU A 136 1.46 -7.32 -18.10
N ARG A 137 1.83 -8.58 -18.33
CA ARG A 137 0.91 -9.69 -18.54
C ARG A 137 0.67 -10.37 -17.20
N VAL A 138 -0.58 -10.48 -16.78
CA VAL A 138 -0.98 -11.03 -15.48
C VAL A 138 -1.80 -12.29 -15.70
N ILE A 139 -1.48 -13.34 -14.94
CA ILE A 139 -2.28 -14.56 -14.80
C ILE A 139 -2.59 -14.70 -13.31
N GLY A 140 -3.74 -14.18 -12.89
CA GLY A 140 -4.13 -14.09 -11.48
C GLY A 140 -5.46 -13.38 -11.26
N ALA A 141 -5.69 -12.91 -10.04
CA ALA A 141 -6.84 -12.10 -9.66
C ALA A 141 -6.51 -10.60 -9.77
N ILE A 142 -7.58 -9.82 -9.91
CA ILE A 142 -7.57 -8.37 -10.10
C ILE A 142 -8.66 -7.78 -9.22
N PHE A 143 -8.37 -6.65 -8.61
CA PHE A 143 -9.36 -5.79 -7.97
C PHE A 143 -9.12 -4.33 -8.37
N GLU A 144 -10.19 -3.61 -8.71
CA GLU A 144 -10.17 -2.20 -9.06
C GLU A 144 -10.74 -1.42 -7.87
N GLY A 145 -9.85 -0.75 -7.13
CA GLY A 145 -10.18 -0.07 -5.88
C GLY A 145 -10.17 1.44 -6.00
N ASP A 146 -10.97 2.09 -5.17
CA ASP A 146 -10.91 3.53 -4.92
C ASP A 146 -10.19 3.81 -3.60
N GLY A 147 -8.95 4.30 -3.69
CA GLY A 147 -8.15 4.66 -2.52
C GLY A 147 -8.81 5.72 -1.62
N SER A 148 -9.75 6.51 -2.15
CA SER A 148 -10.53 7.48 -1.38
C SER A 148 -11.52 6.83 -0.41
N LEU A 149 -11.89 5.56 -0.62
CA LEU A 149 -12.78 4.80 0.27
C LEU A 149 -12.04 4.10 1.42
N LEU A 150 -10.72 3.99 1.34
CA LEU A 150 -9.93 3.36 2.39
C LEU A 150 -10.12 4.08 3.73
N PRO A 151 -10.05 3.33 4.86
CA PRO A 151 -10.07 3.94 6.18
C PRO A 151 -9.02 5.03 6.33
N LYS A 152 -9.43 6.18 6.88
CA LYS A 152 -8.57 7.36 7.01
C LYS A 152 -7.60 7.22 8.18
N GLU A 153 -6.59 8.07 8.18
CA GLU A 153 -5.53 8.14 9.19
C GLU A 153 -5.96 8.97 10.41
N ASP A 154 -7.24 8.86 10.77
CA ASP A 154 -7.88 9.54 11.89
C ASP A 154 -8.12 8.61 13.09
N GLY A 155 -8.48 9.17 14.24
CA GLY A 155 -8.73 8.44 15.48
C GLY A 155 -10.15 7.89 15.65
N ILE A 156 -10.92 7.71 14.56
CA ILE A 156 -12.29 7.19 14.68
C ILE A 156 -12.28 5.72 15.14
N PRO A 157 -13.37 5.23 15.77
CA PRO A 157 -13.47 3.84 16.21
C PRO A 157 -13.26 2.83 15.08
N PHE A 158 -12.67 1.68 15.41
CA PHE A 158 -12.39 0.63 14.43
C PHE A 158 -13.65 0.09 13.77
N SER A 159 -14.79 0.07 14.46
CA SER A 159 -16.08 -0.31 13.86
C SER A 159 -16.42 0.54 12.63
N ARG A 160 -16.15 1.86 12.66
CA ARG A 160 -16.35 2.74 11.50
C ARG A 160 -15.31 2.50 10.41
N LYS A 161 -14.06 2.20 10.78
CA LYS A 161 -13.02 1.82 9.82
C LYS A 161 -13.35 0.50 9.11
N ILE A 162 -13.99 -0.45 9.80
CA ILE A 162 -14.48 -1.70 9.21
C ILE A 162 -15.54 -1.39 8.14
N GLU A 163 -16.50 -0.50 8.41
CA GLU A 163 -17.49 -0.09 7.38
C GLU A 163 -16.81 0.58 6.17
N GLN A 164 -15.82 1.44 6.39
CA GLN A 164 -15.04 2.05 5.29
C GLN A 164 -14.31 0.99 4.47
N ALA A 165 -13.72 -0.02 5.11
CA ALA A 165 -13.07 -1.13 4.42
C ALA A 165 -14.06 -1.97 3.60
N ARG A 166 -15.31 -2.16 4.07
CA ARG A 166 -16.37 -2.81 3.28
C ARG A 166 -16.70 -2.02 2.03
N GLU A 167 -16.91 -0.71 2.16
CA GLU A 167 -17.19 0.13 0.99
C GLU A 167 -16.02 0.15 0.00
N TYR A 168 -14.77 0.14 0.49
CA TYR A 168 -13.61 -0.05 -0.38
C TYR A 168 -13.71 -1.33 -1.20
N TRP A 169 -13.92 -2.49 -0.57
CA TRP A 169 -13.95 -3.79 -1.26
C TRP A 169 -15.18 -4.02 -2.12
N LYS A 170 -16.32 -3.44 -1.74
CA LYS A 170 -17.53 -3.41 -2.56
C LYS A 170 -17.29 -2.65 -3.87
N GLY A 171 -16.38 -1.67 -3.84
CA GLY A 171 -15.99 -0.85 -4.98
C GLY A 171 -17.07 0.18 -5.35
N ASN A 172 -16.72 1.04 -6.31
CA ASN A 172 -17.63 2.02 -6.88
C ASN A 172 -17.48 2.08 -8.40
N ILE A 173 -18.50 2.61 -9.08
CA ILE A 173 -18.53 2.72 -10.55
C ILE A 173 -17.78 3.98 -11.02
N ASN A 174 -17.68 5.01 -10.15
CA ASN A 174 -17.12 6.31 -10.47
C ASN A 174 -15.79 6.50 -9.76
N ASN A 175 -14.70 6.11 -10.42
CA ASN A 175 -13.36 6.35 -9.95
C ASN A 175 -12.51 6.93 -11.09
N GLU A 176 -12.08 8.18 -10.96
CA GLU A 176 -11.31 8.88 -11.99
C GLU A 176 -9.89 8.35 -12.15
N LEU A 177 -9.34 7.75 -11.09
CA LEU A 177 -7.99 7.23 -11.05
C LEU A 177 -7.94 5.94 -10.20
N PRO A 178 -8.42 4.82 -10.76
CA PRO A 178 -8.48 3.57 -10.01
C PRO A 178 -7.11 3.02 -9.63
N GLU A 179 -7.04 2.46 -8.43
CA GLU A 179 -5.92 1.69 -7.94
C GLU A 179 -6.17 0.22 -8.26
N LEU A 180 -5.32 -0.38 -9.10
CA LEU A 180 -5.47 -1.78 -9.48
C LEU A 180 -4.59 -2.66 -8.60
N LEU A 181 -5.20 -3.61 -7.88
CA LEU A 181 -4.46 -4.66 -7.18
C LEU A 181 -4.39 -5.89 -8.08
N ILE A 182 -3.19 -6.42 -8.30
CA ILE A 182 -2.97 -7.66 -9.07
C ILE A 182 -2.11 -8.66 -8.31
N ASN A 183 -2.42 -9.96 -8.44
CA ASN A 183 -1.61 -11.03 -7.89
C ASN A 183 -1.38 -12.17 -8.90
N GLY A 184 -0.87 -13.31 -8.44
CA GLY A 184 -0.55 -14.46 -9.29
C GLY A 184 0.77 -14.28 -10.02
N LYS A 185 0.84 -14.77 -11.27
CA LYS A 185 2.06 -14.71 -12.09
C LYS A 185 2.03 -13.48 -12.99
N ILE A 186 3.02 -12.62 -12.85
CA ILE A 186 3.10 -11.33 -13.53
C ILE A 186 4.39 -11.30 -14.35
N LYS A 187 4.31 -10.95 -15.63
CA LYS A 187 5.46 -10.86 -16.53
C LYS A 187 5.53 -9.48 -17.18
N VAL A 188 6.71 -8.87 -17.15
CA VAL A 188 6.98 -7.64 -17.92
C VAL A 188 7.04 -8.02 -19.40
N VAL A 189 6.13 -7.48 -20.20
CA VAL A 189 6.04 -7.76 -21.64
C VAL A 189 6.45 -6.59 -22.51
N GLU A 190 6.55 -5.40 -21.94
CA GLU A 190 6.95 -4.18 -22.65
C GLU A 190 7.48 -3.15 -21.64
N ILE A 191 8.55 -2.45 -22.00
CA ILE A 191 8.99 -1.23 -21.31
C ILE A 191 8.53 -0.08 -22.22
N ILE A 192 7.53 0.67 -21.78
CA ILE A 192 6.87 1.69 -22.62
C ILE A 192 7.68 2.97 -22.56
N ASP A 193 7.96 3.43 -21.34
CA ASP A 193 8.76 4.61 -21.07
C ASP A 193 9.89 4.27 -20.12
N GLU A 194 11.05 4.86 -20.38
CA GLU A 194 12.19 4.85 -19.48
C GLU A 194 12.63 6.30 -19.24
N PHE A 195 12.48 6.74 -17.99
CA PHE A 195 12.81 8.10 -17.60
C PHE A 195 14.26 8.18 -17.15
N SER A 196 14.93 9.27 -17.53
CA SER A 196 16.28 9.58 -17.08
C SER A 196 16.29 9.87 -15.57
N ALA A 197 17.46 9.65 -14.97
CA ALA A 197 17.69 9.87 -13.55
C ALA A 197 17.63 11.34 -13.14
#